data_AF-A0A9P4PZR0-F1
#
_entry.id   AF-A0A9P4PZR0-F1
#
_cell.length_a   1.000
_cell.length_b   1.000
_cell.length_c   1.000
_cell.angle_alpha   90.00
_cell.angle_beta   90.00
_cell.angle_gamma   90.00
#
_symmetry.space_group_name_H-M   'P 1'
#
loop_
_entity.id
_entity.type
_entity.pdbx_description
1 polymer ?
#
loop_
_entity_poly.entity_id
_entity_poly.type
_entity_poly.pdbx_seq_one_letter_code
_entity_poly.pdbx_strand_id
1 'polypeptide(L)'
;MTMPASPLLLLPAEIRNRIYGFCTPIDAYAEEFKGLLLTSRQLRREYESEALNVMRQFLASIEHQWPPSEAILFSNLSSFNDIKRVTVQLPLSLYFSKSRSEIWSKSDTFHTTAMESCLGTLYTLYLTRLTVTFYDDLATFINWSPWVIPTGLLLDLLNPLISPASCLGTGFSPERALRTSQFYQRTTKQQVRIRELAYNWSKSKVAHMSNLNALVQADVETTNFFLHESCWFQHPKGLVHNWGHGGDSMWFDLRAPSKGRA
;
A
#
# COMPACT_ATOMS: atom_id res chain seq x y z
N MET A 1 25.28 32.51 30.46
CA MET A 1 23.87 32.07 30.45
C MET A 1 23.83 30.63 29.96
N THR A 2 23.60 29.68 30.85
CA THR A 2 23.37 28.28 30.48
C THR A 2 21.90 28.12 30.08
N MET A 3 21.64 27.65 28.86
CA MET A 3 20.27 27.30 28.49
C MET A 3 19.79 26.13 29.36
N PRO A 4 18.56 26.15 29.88
CA PRO A 4 18.03 25.03 30.65
C PRO A 4 18.03 23.77 29.78
N ALA A 5 18.50 22.66 30.36
CA ALA A 5 18.45 21.36 29.69
C ALA A 5 17.00 21.01 29.33
N SER A 6 16.79 20.40 28.16
CA SER A 6 15.47 19.95 27.75
C SER A 6 14.87 19.02 28.81
N PRO A 7 13.62 19.25 29.29
CA PRO A 7 12.98 18.40 30.28
C PRO A 7 12.96 16.91 29.90
N LEU A 8 12.96 16.62 28.59
CA LEU A 8 12.99 15.25 28.08
C LEU A 8 14.29 14.53 28.44
N LEU A 9 15.43 15.23 28.48
CA LEU A 9 16.73 14.66 28.84
C LEU A 9 16.85 14.34 30.34
N LEU A 10 15.96 14.88 31.17
CA LEU A 10 15.89 14.56 32.60
C LEU A 10 15.23 13.20 32.86
N LEU A 11 14.50 12.66 31.88
CA LEU A 11 13.86 11.34 32.00
C LEU A 11 14.89 10.22 31.83
N PRO A 12 14.73 9.07 32.49
CA PRO A 12 15.49 7.86 32.16
C PRO A 12 15.31 7.44 30.70
N ALA A 13 16.33 6.80 30.11
CA ALA A 13 16.34 6.43 28.70
C ALA A 13 15.17 5.48 28.35
N GLU A 14 14.80 4.59 29.26
CA GLU A 14 13.70 3.64 29.10
C GLU A 14 12.36 4.34 28.94
N ILE A 15 12.14 5.42 29.70
CA ILE A 15 10.92 6.23 29.61
C ILE A 15 10.91 7.01 28.30
N ARG A 16 12.05 7.56 27.89
CA ARG A 16 12.18 8.24 26.59
C ARG A 16 11.89 7.28 25.43
N ASN A 17 12.46 6.07 25.44
CA ASN A 17 12.21 5.05 24.43
C ASN A 17 10.72 4.66 24.36
N ARG A 18 10.04 4.50 25.51
CA ARG A 18 8.59 4.27 25.51
C ARG A 18 7.82 5.41 24.85
N ILE A 19 8.22 6.67 25.06
CA ILE A 19 7.60 7.83 24.39
C ILE A 19 7.87 7.78 22.88
N TYR A 20 9.10 7.45 22.48
CA TYR A 20 9.48 7.31 21.06
C TYR A 20 8.69 6.23 20.34
N GLY A 21 8.29 5.16 21.04
CA GLY A 21 7.45 4.11 20.49
C GLY A 21 6.06 4.59 20.01
N PHE A 22 5.54 5.68 20.59
CA PHE A 22 4.30 6.35 20.15
C PHE A 22 4.54 7.45 19.10
N CYS A 23 5.79 7.66 18.69
CA CYS A 23 6.19 8.68 17.73
C CYS A 23 6.51 8.06 16.36
N THR A 24 5.68 7.11 15.91
CA THR A 24 5.93 6.32 14.69
C THR A 24 4.81 6.54 13.66
N PRO A 25 5.01 6.09 12.40
CA PRO A 25 3.95 6.06 11.38
C PRO A 25 2.68 5.28 11.76
N ILE A 26 2.66 4.56 12.89
CA ILE A 26 1.44 3.95 13.42
C ILE A 26 0.51 5.04 13.97
N ASP A 27 1.08 6.06 14.61
CA ASP A 27 0.36 7.06 15.39
C ASP A 27 0.21 8.41 14.67
N ALA A 28 1.23 8.86 13.93
CA ALA A 28 1.17 10.09 13.14
C ALA A 28 2.24 10.13 12.04
N TYR A 29 2.20 11.15 11.17
CA TYR A 29 3.23 11.31 10.15
C TYR A 29 4.58 11.64 10.76
N ALA A 30 5.65 11.03 10.26
CA ALA A 30 7.01 11.25 10.76
C ALA A 30 7.47 12.73 10.70
N GLU A 31 6.87 13.55 9.83
CA GLU A 31 7.13 15.00 9.78
C GLU A 31 6.65 15.76 11.02
N GLU A 32 5.62 15.24 11.71
CA GLU A 32 5.06 15.85 12.92
C GLU A 32 6.04 15.74 14.10
N PHE A 33 6.89 14.72 14.09
CA PHE A 33 7.92 14.48 15.10
C PHE A 33 9.27 15.13 14.78
N LYS A 34 9.35 16.02 13.77
CA LYS A 34 10.61 16.69 13.35
C LYS A 34 11.32 17.41 14.50
N GLY A 35 10.58 17.89 15.51
CA GLY A 35 11.16 18.53 16.68
C GLY A 35 12.11 17.62 17.45
N LEU A 36 11.79 16.32 17.57
CA LEU A 36 12.65 15.34 18.25
C LEU A 36 13.99 15.17 17.52
N LEU A 37 13.96 15.16 16.19
CA LEU A 37 15.15 15.06 15.34
C LEU A 37 16.08 16.28 15.45
N LEU A 38 15.52 17.45 15.77
CA LEU A 38 16.25 18.72 15.85
C LEU A 38 16.71 19.08 17.26
N THR A 39 16.20 18.41 18.31
CA THR A 39 16.45 18.80 19.71
C THR A 39 17.90 18.55 20.13
N SER A 40 18.41 17.33 19.94
CA SER A 40 19.80 16.99 20.23
C SER A 40 20.24 15.74 19.47
N ARG A 41 21.56 15.55 19.29
CA ARG A 41 22.10 14.34 18.63
C ARG A 41 21.74 13.05 19.37
N GLN A 42 21.68 13.10 20.70
CA GLN A 42 21.33 11.94 21.52
C GLN A 42 19.86 11.55 21.30
N LEU A 43 18.93 12.48 21.51
CA LEU A 43 17.50 12.22 21.37
C LEU A 43 17.16 11.76 19.95
N ARG A 44 17.81 12.35 18.93
CA ARG A 44 17.68 11.92 17.55
C ARG A 44 18.05 10.44 17.37
N ARG A 45 19.20 10.00 17.88
CA ARG A 45 19.65 8.60 17.74
C ARG A 45 18.73 7.62 18.48
N GLU A 46 18.34 7.96 19.70
CA GLU A 46 17.43 7.13 20.49
C GLU A 46 16.08 7.01 19.80
N TYR A 47 15.51 8.13 19.34
CA TYR A 47 14.25 8.16 18.60
C TYR A 47 14.30 7.38 17.29
N GLU A 48 15.30 7.65 16.43
CA GLU A 48 15.42 6.97 15.14
C GLU A 48 15.55 5.45 15.33
N SER A 49 16.33 5.01 16.32
CA SER A 49 16.51 3.59 16.65
C SER A 49 15.21 2.94 17.11
N GLU A 50 14.49 3.58 18.03
CA GLU A 50 13.26 3.03 18.59
C GLU A 50 12.13 3.00 17.54
N ALA A 51 11.97 4.08 16.76
CA ALA A 51 10.98 4.13 15.70
C ALA A 51 11.22 3.06 14.62
N LEU A 52 12.49 2.80 14.28
CA LEU A 52 12.86 1.70 13.39
C LEU A 52 12.50 0.34 13.99
N ASN A 53 12.79 0.12 15.27
CA ASN A 53 12.49 -1.14 15.95
C ASN A 53 10.98 -1.43 15.96
N VAL A 54 10.17 -0.46 16.38
CA VAL A 54 8.71 -0.57 16.41
C VAL A 54 8.15 -0.87 15.01
N MET A 55 8.61 -0.15 13.99
CA MET A 55 8.14 -0.38 12.62
C MET A 55 8.54 -1.76 12.08
N ARG A 56 9.74 -2.25 12.39
CA ARG A 56 10.15 -3.62 12.01
C ARG A 56 9.28 -4.67 12.70
N GLN A 57 9.00 -4.52 13.99
CA GLN A 57 8.12 -5.43 14.72
C GLN A 57 6.70 -5.43 14.15
N PHE A 58 6.18 -4.24 13.79
CA PHE A 58 4.89 -4.11 13.15
C PHE A 58 4.85 -4.84 11.80
N LEU A 59 5.83 -4.62 10.91
CA LEU A 59 5.87 -5.30 9.61
C LEU A 59 6.05 -6.82 9.76
N ALA A 60 6.89 -7.27 10.70
CA ALA A 60 7.05 -8.69 11.00
C ALA A 60 5.73 -9.33 11.51
N SER A 61 4.89 -8.56 12.22
CA SER A 61 3.58 -9.05 12.64
C SER A 61 2.61 -9.24 11.47
N ILE A 62 2.72 -8.42 10.41
CA ILE A 62 1.94 -8.58 9.18
C ILE A 62 2.44 -9.81 8.42
N GLU A 63 3.76 -9.96 8.31
CA GLU A 63 4.39 -11.13 7.70
C GLU A 63 3.97 -12.43 8.39
N HIS A 64 3.92 -12.45 9.73
CA HIS A 64 3.46 -13.61 10.48
C HIS A 64 1.97 -13.93 10.29
N GLN A 65 1.15 -12.92 10.05
CA GLN A 65 -0.29 -13.08 9.80
C GLN A 65 -0.62 -13.43 8.35
N TRP A 66 0.36 -13.42 7.45
CA TRP A 66 0.18 -13.66 6.03
C TRP A 66 -0.17 -15.13 5.77
N PRO A 67 -1.40 -15.44 5.29
CA PRO A 67 -1.84 -16.83 5.13
C PRO A 67 -1.31 -17.58 3.89
N PRO A 68 -0.95 -16.94 2.76
CA PRO A 68 -0.46 -17.68 1.59
C PRO A 68 0.78 -18.51 1.87
N SER A 69 0.93 -19.59 1.09
CA SER A 69 2.10 -20.46 1.12
C SER A 69 3.40 -19.73 0.77
N GLU A 70 3.29 -18.62 0.04
CA GLU A 70 4.41 -17.82 -0.44
C GLU A 70 4.58 -16.57 0.42
N ALA A 71 5.82 -16.25 0.76
CA ALA A 71 6.12 -15.19 1.73
C ALA A 71 5.84 -13.78 1.18
N ILE A 72 5.24 -12.93 2.00
CA ILE A 72 5.25 -11.50 1.74
C ILE A 72 6.62 -10.92 2.09
N LEU A 73 7.16 -10.04 1.24
CA LEU A 73 8.47 -9.44 1.49
C LEU A 73 8.32 -7.94 1.75
N PHE A 74 8.92 -7.46 2.83
CA PHE A 74 9.04 -6.02 3.09
C PHE A 74 10.45 -5.53 2.77
N SER A 75 10.56 -4.30 2.28
CA SER A 75 11.87 -3.64 2.17
C SER A 75 12.54 -3.56 3.54
N ASN A 76 13.82 -3.89 3.62
CA ASN A 76 14.60 -3.75 4.85
C ASN A 76 14.60 -2.29 5.31
N LEU A 77 14.03 -2.03 6.49
CA LEU A 77 14.02 -0.70 7.11
C LEU A 77 15.38 -0.44 7.75
N SER A 78 16.30 0.18 7.00
CA SER A 78 17.67 0.45 7.45
C SER A 78 17.84 1.86 8.02
N SER A 79 16.99 2.78 7.62
CA SER A 79 17.07 4.20 7.93
C SER A 79 15.71 4.77 8.35
N PHE A 80 15.73 5.87 9.10
CA PHE A 80 14.50 6.57 9.47
C PHE A 80 13.72 7.10 8.25
N ASN A 81 14.35 7.29 7.10
CA ASN A 81 13.62 7.65 5.89
C ASN A 81 12.79 6.48 5.34
N ASP A 82 13.23 5.25 5.58
CA ASP A 82 12.58 4.04 5.06
C ASP A 82 11.22 3.82 5.74
N ILE A 83 11.08 4.19 7.02
CA ILE A 83 9.81 4.03 7.75
C ILE A 83 8.68 4.90 7.16
N LYS A 84 9.03 5.97 6.44
CA LYS A 84 8.07 6.85 5.75
C LYS A 84 7.62 6.30 4.41
N ARG A 85 8.40 5.38 3.85
CA ARG A 85 8.34 4.90 2.47
C ARG A 85 8.44 3.37 2.45
N VAL A 86 7.39 2.72 2.93
CA VAL A 86 7.35 1.26 3.01
C VAL A 86 7.16 0.69 1.60
N THR A 87 7.96 -0.30 1.25
CA THR A 87 7.74 -1.12 0.05
C THR A 87 7.37 -2.54 0.47
N VAL A 88 6.31 -3.05 -0.12
CA VAL A 88 5.85 -4.43 0.02
C VAL A 88 5.98 -5.14 -1.33
N GLN A 89 6.48 -6.37 -1.33
CA GLN A 89 6.56 -7.23 -2.50
C GLN A 89 5.64 -8.42 -2.30
N LEU A 90 4.74 -8.61 -3.24
CA LEU A 90 3.80 -9.72 -3.26
C LEU A 90 4.30 -10.79 -4.23
N PRO A 91 3.99 -12.08 -3.99
CA PRO A 91 4.22 -13.13 -4.97
C PRO A 91 3.35 -12.92 -6.21
N LEU A 92 3.89 -13.14 -7.40
CA LEU A 92 3.11 -13.08 -8.64
C LEU A 92 2.02 -14.14 -8.65
N SER A 93 2.27 -15.33 -8.08
CA SER A 93 1.27 -16.40 -8.04
C SER A 93 -0.04 -16.04 -7.33
N LEU A 94 -0.04 -14.96 -6.51
CA LEU A 94 -1.25 -14.45 -5.87
C LEU A 94 -2.28 -13.93 -6.88
N TYR A 95 -1.82 -13.37 -7.99
CA TYR A 95 -2.68 -12.77 -9.02
C TYR A 95 -2.65 -13.54 -10.34
N PHE A 96 -1.72 -14.48 -10.49
CA PHE A 96 -1.55 -15.28 -11.70
C PHE A 96 -1.63 -16.77 -11.34
N SER A 97 -2.69 -17.47 -11.78
CA SER A 97 -2.83 -18.91 -11.53
C SER A 97 -1.64 -19.69 -12.11
N LYS A 98 -1.14 -20.66 -11.34
CA LYS A 98 -0.06 -21.58 -11.72
C LYS A 98 -0.50 -22.54 -12.86
N SER A 99 -1.79 -22.69 -13.14
CA SER A 99 -2.32 -23.69 -14.08
C SER A 99 -2.92 -23.10 -15.35
N ARG A 100 -2.32 -23.43 -16.50
CA ARG A 100 -2.84 -23.07 -17.83
C ARG A 100 -4.16 -23.78 -18.16
N SER A 101 -4.48 -24.90 -17.50
CA SER A 101 -5.69 -25.69 -17.75
C SER A 101 -6.94 -25.11 -17.09
N GLU A 102 -6.79 -24.27 -16.06
CA GLU A 102 -7.89 -23.61 -15.35
C GLU A 102 -8.32 -22.28 -16.01
N ILE A 103 -7.44 -21.66 -16.80
CA ILE A 103 -7.72 -20.36 -17.45
C ILE A 103 -8.85 -20.46 -18.51
N TRP A 104 -9.17 -21.67 -18.98
CA TRP A 104 -10.15 -21.90 -20.05
C TRP A 104 -11.53 -22.37 -19.55
N SER A 105 -11.70 -22.68 -18.26
CA SER A 105 -13.04 -22.85 -17.71
C SER A 105 -13.67 -21.48 -17.53
N LYS A 106 -14.40 -21.01 -18.55
CA LYS A 106 -15.18 -19.75 -18.57
C LYS A 106 -16.15 -19.54 -17.37
N SER A 107 -16.26 -20.52 -16.47
CA SER A 107 -17.16 -20.50 -15.32
C SER A 107 -16.45 -20.50 -13.96
N ASP A 108 -15.14 -20.73 -13.87
CA ASP A 108 -14.45 -20.62 -12.59
C ASP A 108 -14.16 -19.15 -12.34
N THR A 109 -15.18 -18.53 -11.73
CA THR A 109 -15.16 -17.23 -11.11
C THR A 109 -13.80 -16.99 -10.49
N PHE A 110 -13.07 -16.01 -11.04
CA PHE A 110 -11.86 -15.41 -10.49
C PHE A 110 -11.86 -15.63 -8.98
N HIS A 111 -11.03 -16.54 -8.48
CA HIS A 111 -10.87 -16.73 -7.06
C HIS A 111 -10.68 -15.34 -6.50
N THR A 112 -11.63 -14.94 -5.66
CA THR A 112 -11.70 -13.63 -5.03
C THR A 112 -10.30 -13.28 -4.56
N THR A 113 -9.62 -12.42 -5.32
CA THR A 113 -8.38 -11.78 -4.90
C THR A 113 -8.83 -10.92 -3.76
N ALA A 114 -8.83 -11.48 -2.55
CA ALA A 114 -9.11 -10.74 -1.36
C ALA A 114 -7.74 -10.31 -0.89
N MET A 115 -7.39 -9.05 -1.10
CA MET A 115 -6.25 -8.50 -0.39
C MET A 115 -6.43 -8.83 1.09
N GLU A 116 -5.54 -9.69 1.59
CA GLU A 116 -5.70 -10.28 2.91
C GLU A 116 -5.84 -9.20 3.97
N SER A 117 -6.63 -9.46 5.00
CA SER A 117 -6.97 -8.42 5.99
C SER A 117 -5.75 -7.82 6.67
N CYS A 118 -4.65 -8.58 6.75
CA CYS A 118 -3.38 -8.11 7.30
C CYS A 118 -2.75 -6.98 6.46
N LEU A 119 -2.91 -6.97 5.13
CA LEU A 119 -2.46 -5.88 4.25
C LEU A 119 -3.29 -4.61 4.43
N GLY A 120 -4.56 -4.74 4.80
CA GLY A 120 -5.43 -3.60 5.11
C GLY A 120 -4.84 -2.69 6.18
N THR A 121 -4.07 -3.25 7.13
CA THR A 121 -3.39 -2.48 8.18
C THR A 121 -2.30 -1.54 7.65
N LEU A 122 -1.71 -1.82 6.48
CA LEU A 122 -0.73 -0.90 5.87
C LEU A 122 -1.39 0.41 5.44
N TYR A 123 -2.67 0.38 5.09
CA TYR A 123 -3.42 1.57 4.66
C TYR A 123 -3.74 2.52 5.80
N THR A 124 -3.66 2.05 7.04
CA THR A 124 -3.96 2.82 8.24
C THR A 124 -2.71 3.47 8.84
N LEU A 125 -1.53 3.17 8.28
CA LEU A 125 -0.28 3.83 8.61
C LEU A 125 -0.20 5.23 8.00
N TYR A 126 0.39 6.15 8.75
CA TYR A 126 0.74 7.51 8.34
C TYR A 126 2.01 7.54 7.48
N LEU A 127 1.93 6.93 6.31
CA LEU A 127 3.05 6.85 5.36
C LEU A 127 3.05 8.02 4.39
N THR A 128 4.25 8.49 4.05
CA THR A 128 4.42 9.37 2.89
C THR A 128 4.17 8.59 1.61
N ARG A 129 4.68 7.36 1.53
CA ARG A 129 4.48 6.48 0.37
C ARG A 129 4.37 5.02 0.80
N LEU A 130 3.38 4.32 0.27
CA LEU A 130 3.33 2.86 0.25
C LEU A 130 3.62 2.42 -1.18
N THR A 131 4.63 1.59 -1.39
CA THR A 131 4.94 1.03 -2.71
C THR A 131 4.62 -0.46 -2.73
N VAL A 132 3.80 -0.90 -3.67
CA VAL A 132 3.54 -2.32 -3.93
C VAL A 132 4.33 -2.73 -5.17
N THR A 133 5.02 -3.86 -5.05
CA THR A 133 5.84 -4.48 -6.10
C THR A 133 5.59 -5.97 -6.12
N PHE A 134 6.19 -6.66 -7.09
CA PHE A 134 6.12 -8.11 -7.19
C PHE A 134 7.49 -8.75 -7.26
N TYR A 135 7.57 -9.96 -6.72
CA TYR A 135 8.67 -10.87 -6.97
C TYR A 135 8.16 -12.14 -7.65
N ASP A 136 9.04 -12.77 -8.42
CA ASP A 136 8.72 -13.99 -9.14
C ASP A 136 8.90 -15.21 -8.24
N ASP A 137 7.81 -15.91 -7.99
CA ASP A 137 7.72 -17.16 -7.27
C ASP A 137 7.24 -18.31 -8.16
N LEU A 138 7.07 -18.07 -9.47
CA LEU A 138 6.62 -19.06 -10.42
C LEU A 138 7.83 -19.85 -10.95
N ALA A 139 7.91 -21.13 -10.60
CA ALA A 139 9.01 -22.02 -11.01
C ALA A 139 9.14 -22.19 -12.53
N THR A 140 8.06 -21.97 -13.28
CA THR A 140 8.04 -22.02 -14.75
C THR A 140 7.44 -20.75 -15.31
N PHE A 141 8.15 -20.13 -16.25
CA PHE A 141 7.64 -18.99 -17.00
C PHE A 141 6.37 -19.39 -17.75
N ILE A 142 5.22 -18.95 -17.25
CA ILE A 142 3.96 -19.14 -17.95
C ILE A 142 3.94 -18.07 -19.05
N ASN A 143 3.86 -18.49 -20.31
CA ASN A 143 3.69 -17.57 -21.43
C ASN A 143 2.30 -16.94 -21.32
N TRP A 144 2.23 -15.83 -20.59
CA TRP A 144 1.02 -15.07 -20.35
C TRP A 144 0.56 -14.47 -21.67
N SER A 145 -0.75 -14.58 -21.92
CA SER A 145 -1.33 -13.80 -22.99
C SER A 145 -1.23 -12.32 -22.58
N PRO A 146 -0.80 -11.43 -23.49
CA PRO A 146 -0.76 -9.98 -23.25
C PRO A 146 -2.14 -9.40 -22.90
N TRP A 147 -3.21 -10.17 -23.13
CA TRP A 147 -4.60 -9.82 -22.85
C TRP A 147 -5.09 -10.29 -21.48
N VAL A 148 -4.27 -11.04 -20.72
CA VAL A 148 -4.61 -11.43 -19.35
C VAL A 148 -4.27 -10.27 -18.44
N ILE A 149 -5.25 -9.39 -18.29
CA ILE A 149 -5.25 -8.36 -17.26
C ILE A 149 -5.32 -9.09 -15.91
N PRO A 150 -4.47 -8.78 -14.91
CA PRO A 150 -4.68 -9.21 -13.53
C PRO A 150 -5.92 -8.48 -12.98
N THR A 151 -7.11 -8.92 -13.41
CA THR A 151 -8.40 -8.49 -12.89
C THR A 151 -8.49 -8.95 -11.45
N GLY A 152 -8.08 -8.08 -10.54
CA GLY A 152 -8.03 -8.37 -9.12
C GLY A 152 -7.04 -7.48 -8.37
N LEU A 153 -5.86 -7.24 -8.94
CA LEU A 153 -4.82 -6.45 -8.27
C LEU A 153 -5.20 -4.99 -8.08
N LEU A 154 -5.50 -4.28 -9.17
CA LEU A 154 -5.88 -2.87 -9.07
C LEU A 154 -7.16 -2.70 -8.26
N LEU A 155 -8.08 -3.67 -8.36
CA LEU A 155 -9.25 -3.74 -7.50
C LEU A 155 -8.81 -3.81 -6.05
N ASP A 156 -7.99 -4.78 -5.67
CA ASP A 156 -7.49 -4.96 -4.30
C ASP A 156 -6.74 -3.75 -3.75
N LEU A 157 -5.86 -3.15 -4.56
CA LEU A 157 -5.06 -2.00 -4.15
C LEU A 157 -5.90 -0.76 -3.92
N LEU A 158 -6.94 -0.57 -4.73
CA LEU A 158 -7.79 0.61 -4.70
C LEU A 158 -9.04 0.42 -3.84
N ASN A 159 -9.40 -0.82 -3.52
CA ASN A 159 -10.59 -1.14 -2.74
C ASN A 159 -10.61 -0.48 -1.35
N PRO A 160 -9.50 -0.38 -0.60
CA PRO A 160 -9.47 0.41 0.64
C PRO A 160 -9.79 1.89 0.47
N LEU A 161 -9.64 2.43 -0.74
CA LEU A 161 -9.92 3.83 -1.08
C LEU A 161 -11.39 4.07 -1.46
N ILE A 162 -12.12 3.00 -1.74
CA ILE A 162 -13.49 3.03 -2.22
C ILE A 162 -14.47 3.09 -1.04
N SER A 163 -15.31 4.12 -1.00
CA SER A 163 -16.41 4.20 -0.03
C SER A 163 -17.72 3.69 -0.66
N PRO A 164 -18.39 2.67 -0.07
CA PRO A 164 -19.67 2.15 -0.57
C PRO A 164 -20.77 3.21 -0.67
N ALA A 165 -20.71 4.25 0.19
CA ALA A 165 -21.67 5.34 0.20
C ALA A 165 -21.64 6.19 -1.08
N SER A 166 -20.50 6.20 -1.79
CA SER A 166 -20.32 6.95 -3.05
C SER A 166 -21.06 6.31 -4.23
N CYS A 167 -21.43 5.03 -4.14
CA CYS A 167 -21.92 4.24 -5.27
C CYS A 167 -23.44 4.09 -5.32
N LEU A 168 -24.15 4.51 -4.27
CA LEU A 168 -25.60 4.39 -4.16
C LEU A 168 -26.38 5.30 -5.14
N GLY A 169 -25.69 6.20 -5.87
CA GLY A 169 -26.30 7.17 -6.79
C GLY A 169 -26.20 6.84 -8.28
N THR A 170 -25.43 5.84 -8.70
CA THR A 170 -25.03 5.67 -10.11
C THR A 170 -25.84 4.66 -10.91
N GLY A 171 -26.90 4.07 -10.34
CA GLY A 171 -27.68 3.02 -11.00
C GLY A 171 -26.92 1.71 -11.23
N PHE A 172 -25.68 1.61 -10.74
CA PHE A 172 -24.91 0.38 -10.70
C PHE A 172 -25.58 -0.58 -9.72
N SER A 173 -25.96 -1.79 -10.17
CA SER A 173 -26.66 -2.75 -9.31
C SER A 173 -25.76 -3.13 -8.13
N PRO A 174 -26.12 -2.72 -6.91
CA PRO A 174 -25.26 -2.92 -5.75
C PRO A 174 -25.14 -4.40 -5.40
N GLU A 175 -26.03 -5.29 -5.86
CA GLU A 175 -25.98 -6.72 -5.51
C GLU A 175 -24.74 -7.47 -6.02
N ARG A 176 -24.19 -7.11 -7.19
CA ARG A 176 -22.91 -7.68 -7.66
C ARG A 176 -21.69 -7.07 -6.96
N ALA A 177 -21.75 -5.79 -6.63
CA ALA A 177 -20.70 -5.09 -5.87
C ALA A 177 -20.77 -5.41 -4.36
N LEU A 178 -21.92 -5.81 -3.83
CA LEU A 178 -22.17 -6.13 -2.42
C LEU A 178 -21.65 -7.52 -2.04
N ARG A 179 -21.68 -8.50 -2.94
CA ARG A 179 -21.11 -9.83 -2.65
C ARG A 179 -19.58 -9.78 -2.51
N THR A 180 -18.91 -8.95 -3.30
CA THR A 180 -17.51 -8.62 -3.10
C THR A 180 -17.35 -7.70 -1.89
N SER A 181 -18.08 -6.59 -1.78
CA SER A 181 -17.87 -5.57 -0.72
C SER A 181 -18.28 -5.95 0.72
N GLN A 182 -19.17 -6.93 0.93
CA GLN A 182 -19.54 -7.40 2.29
C GLN A 182 -18.35 -7.98 3.06
N PHE A 183 -17.39 -8.61 2.36
CA PHE A 183 -16.16 -9.10 2.99
C PHE A 183 -15.19 -7.95 3.33
N TYR A 184 -15.15 -6.89 2.52
CA TYR A 184 -14.20 -5.77 2.68
C TYR A 184 -14.67 -4.65 3.62
N GLN A 185 -15.98 -4.53 3.87
CA GLN A 185 -16.54 -3.59 4.86
C GLN A 185 -16.04 -3.90 6.30
N ARG A 186 -15.48 -5.10 6.53
CA ARG A 186 -14.82 -5.46 7.79
C ARG A 186 -13.41 -4.86 7.94
N THR A 187 -12.69 -4.62 6.86
CA THR A 187 -11.23 -4.49 6.91
C THR A 187 -10.76 -3.06 7.17
N THR A 188 -11.45 -2.04 6.69
CA THR A 188 -11.06 -0.63 6.88
C THR A 188 -12.19 0.21 7.46
N LYS A 189 -12.62 -0.13 8.69
CA LYS A 189 -13.29 0.89 9.53
C LYS A 189 -12.38 2.09 9.83
N GLN A 190 -11.08 1.89 9.65
CA GLN A 190 -10.05 2.90 9.88
C GLN A 190 -9.82 3.74 8.63
N GLN A 191 -9.57 5.04 8.84
CA GLN A 191 -9.29 5.99 7.78
C GLN A 191 -7.96 5.67 7.09
N VAL A 192 -7.94 5.74 5.75
CA VAL A 192 -6.70 5.65 4.97
C VAL A 192 -5.81 6.85 5.27
N ARG A 193 -4.55 6.60 5.64
CA ARG A 193 -3.58 7.61 6.10
C ARG A 193 -2.29 7.64 5.29
N ILE A 194 -2.24 6.90 4.19
CA ILE A 194 -1.14 6.98 3.22
C ILE A 194 -1.34 8.22 2.36
N ARG A 195 -0.26 8.97 2.09
CA ARG A 195 -0.29 10.12 1.16
C ARG A 195 -0.08 9.74 -0.30
N GLU A 196 0.70 8.71 -0.57
CA GLU A 196 0.99 8.26 -1.92
C GLU A 196 0.99 6.74 -1.98
N LEU A 197 0.15 6.15 -2.84
CA LEU A 197 0.19 4.73 -3.14
C LEU A 197 0.89 4.54 -4.48
N ALA A 198 2.01 3.84 -4.51
CA ALA A 198 2.74 3.55 -5.73
C ALA A 198 2.65 2.06 -6.05
N TYR A 199 2.46 1.74 -7.32
CA TYR A 199 2.58 0.41 -7.88
C TYR A 199 3.78 0.40 -8.84
N ASN A 200 4.76 -0.47 -8.61
CA ASN A 200 5.96 -0.56 -9.44
C ASN A 200 6.17 -2.01 -9.91
N TRP A 201 6.33 -2.16 -11.22
CA TRP A 201 6.51 -3.46 -11.87
C TRP A 201 7.93 -3.67 -12.42
N SER A 202 8.78 -2.63 -12.53
CA SER A 202 10.17 -2.77 -13.01
C SER A 202 11.06 -3.60 -12.11
N LYS A 203 10.79 -3.66 -10.82
CA LYS A 203 11.64 -4.39 -9.87
C LYS A 203 11.48 -5.91 -9.95
N SER A 204 10.52 -6.41 -10.73
CA SER A 204 10.43 -7.83 -11.02
C SER A 204 11.54 -8.20 -12.00
N LYS A 205 12.38 -9.19 -11.65
CA LYS A 205 13.39 -9.76 -12.57
C LYS A 205 12.77 -10.30 -13.89
N VAL A 206 11.44 -10.48 -13.90
CA VAL A 206 10.62 -10.92 -15.03
C VAL A 206 10.33 -9.81 -16.04
N ALA A 207 10.45 -8.53 -15.63
CA ALA A 207 10.12 -7.37 -16.46
C ALA A 207 10.97 -7.23 -17.73
N HIS A 208 12.10 -7.93 -17.81
CA HIS A 208 12.94 -7.96 -19.02
C HIS A 208 12.39 -8.85 -20.15
N MET A 209 11.26 -9.55 -19.94
CA MET A 209 10.62 -10.33 -21.00
C MET A 209 9.43 -9.56 -21.61
N SER A 210 9.33 -9.60 -22.94
CA SER A 210 8.35 -8.89 -23.80
C SER A 210 6.89 -8.96 -23.35
N ASN A 211 6.52 -9.97 -22.57
CA ASN A 211 5.15 -10.19 -22.11
C ASN A 211 4.76 -9.29 -20.92
N LEU A 212 5.72 -8.85 -20.10
CA LEU A 212 5.41 -7.95 -18.98
C LEU A 212 5.16 -6.53 -19.48
N ASN A 213 5.83 -6.07 -20.52
CA ASN A 213 5.49 -4.81 -21.20
C ASN A 213 4.07 -4.82 -21.76
N ALA A 214 3.61 -5.96 -22.25
CA ALA A 214 2.23 -6.10 -22.70
C ALA A 214 1.24 -6.14 -21.54
N LEU A 215 1.64 -6.73 -20.39
CA LEU A 215 0.88 -6.63 -19.14
C LEU A 215 0.79 -5.19 -18.63
N VAL A 216 1.86 -4.42 -18.77
CA VAL A 216 1.92 -2.99 -18.42
C VAL A 216 1.03 -2.18 -19.36
N GLN A 217 1.03 -2.50 -20.65
CA GLN A 217 0.14 -1.86 -21.62
C GLN A 217 -1.33 -2.21 -21.34
N ALA A 218 -1.62 -3.47 -21.01
CA ALA A 218 -2.94 -3.91 -20.55
C ALA A 218 -3.33 -3.28 -19.22
N ASP A 219 -2.40 -3.06 -18.29
CA ASP A 219 -2.61 -2.35 -17.02
C ASP A 219 -2.87 -0.86 -17.27
N VAL A 220 -2.20 -0.23 -18.22
CA VAL A 220 -2.48 1.16 -18.64
C VAL A 220 -3.89 1.25 -19.23
N GLU A 221 -4.28 0.31 -20.10
CA GLU A 221 -5.64 0.23 -20.65
C GLU A 221 -6.69 -0.06 -19.57
N THR A 222 -6.39 -0.95 -18.63
CA THR A 222 -7.26 -1.30 -17.49
C THR A 222 -7.37 -0.15 -16.52
N THR A 223 -6.29 0.60 -16.30
CA THR A 223 -6.31 1.79 -15.46
C THR A 223 -7.09 2.90 -16.13
N ASN A 224 -6.91 3.10 -17.44
CA ASN A 224 -7.75 3.99 -18.22
C ASN A 224 -9.23 3.58 -18.13
N PHE A 225 -9.54 2.28 -18.18
CA PHE A 225 -10.89 1.77 -17.92
C PHE A 225 -11.39 2.12 -16.51
N PHE A 226 -10.60 1.88 -15.47
CA PHE A 226 -10.98 2.23 -14.09
C PHE A 226 -11.28 3.72 -13.92
N LEU A 227 -10.50 4.57 -14.56
CA LEU A 227 -10.58 6.03 -14.45
C LEU A 227 -11.68 6.66 -15.32
N HIS A 228 -11.81 6.18 -16.56
CA HIS A 228 -12.71 6.78 -17.55
C HIS A 228 -14.05 6.09 -17.63
N GLU A 229 -14.14 4.81 -17.30
CA GLU A 229 -15.37 4.03 -17.46
C GLU A 229 -15.98 3.57 -16.14
N SER A 230 -15.18 3.44 -15.08
CA SER A 230 -15.71 2.99 -13.80
C SER A 230 -16.28 4.16 -12.99
N CYS A 231 -17.55 4.02 -12.61
CA CYS A 231 -18.27 5.00 -11.81
C CYS A 231 -17.65 5.24 -10.41
N TRP A 232 -16.71 4.38 -10.00
CA TRP A 232 -15.99 4.47 -8.73
C TRP A 232 -15.05 5.67 -8.67
N PHE A 233 -14.52 6.11 -9.82
CA PHE A 233 -13.53 7.20 -9.92
C PHE A 233 -14.06 8.43 -10.66
N GLN A 234 -15.16 8.31 -11.39
CA GLN A 234 -15.81 9.42 -12.11
C GLN A 234 -16.47 10.45 -11.18
N HIS A 235 -16.63 10.16 -9.88
CA HIS A 235 -17.17 11.12 -8.92
C HIS A 235 -16.06 11.88 -8.17
N PRO A 236 -16.09 13.23 -8.14
CA PRO A 236 -14.98 14.08 -7.68
C PRO A 236 -14.84 14.15 -6.15
N LYS A 237 -15.28 13.12 -5.41
CA LYS A 237 -15.23 13.09 -3.95
C LYS A 237 -14.53 11.83 -3.45
N GLY A 238 -13.22 11.91 -3.28
CA GLY A 238 -12.56 11.13 -2.23
C GLY A 238 -11.19 10.60 -2.59
N LEU A 239 -10.18 11.07 -1.85
CA LEU A 239 -8.82 10.57 -1.76
C LEU A 239 -7.87 10.85 -2.93
N VAL A 240 -8.14 10.44 -4.18
CA VAL A 240 -7.10 10.55 -5.24
C VAL A 240 -7.13 11.93 -5.93
N HIS A 241 -6.02 12.67 -5.92
CA HIS A 241 -5.93 14.02 -6.52
C HIS A 241 -5.03 14.15 -7.73
N ASN A 242 -3.96 13.38 -7.76
CA ASN A 242 -3.03 13.41 -8.86
C ASN A 242 -2.59 12.00 -9.14
N TRP A 243 -2.68 11.62 -10.40
CA TRP A 243 -2.10 10.41 -10.89
C TRP A 243 -0.87 10.78 -11.70
N GLY A 244 0.27 10.18 -11.37
CA GLY A 244 1.39 10.16 -12.29
C GLY A 244 1.77 8.75 -12.68
N HIS A 245 2.33 8.66 -13.88
CA HIS A 245 2.92 7.44 -14.41
C HIS A 245 4.37 7.72 -14.77
N GLY A 246 5.22 6.73 -14.52
CA GLY A 246 6.56 6.62 -15.07
C GLY A 246 6.58 5.50 -16.10
N GLY A 247 7.74 5.24 -16.71
CA GLY A 247 7.88 4.08 -17.61
C GLY A 247 7.48 2.77 -16.92
N ASP A 248 7.84 2.64 -15.63
CA ASP A 248 7.70 1.37 -14.91
C ASP A 248 6.94 1.45 -13.57
N SER A 249 6.17 2.51 -13.38
CA SER A 249 5.45 2.71 -12.13
C SER A 249 4.23 3.60 -12.31
N MET A 250 3.26 3.39 -11.44
CA MET A 250 2.04 4.15 -11.32
C MET A 250 1.92 4.66 -9.89
N TRP A 251 1.44 5.88 -9.65
CA TRP A 251 1.22 6.34 -8.28
C TRP A 251 0.00 7.24 -8.10
N PHE A 252 -0.74 7.01 -7.02
CA PHE A 252 -1.93 7.72 -6.62
C PHE A 252 -1.59 8.67 -5.49
N ASP A 253 -1.77 9.99 -5.69
CA ASP A 253 -1.69 10.98 -4.61
C ASP A 253 -3.01 11.00 -3.84
N LEU A 254 -2.95 10.56 -2.59
CA LEU A 254 -4.08 10.38 -1.68
C LEU A 254 -4.22 11.52 -0.65
N ARG A 255 -3.43 12.60 -0.78
CA ARG A 255 -3.53 13.76 0.11
C ARG A 255 -4.94 14.34 0.05
N ALA A 256 -5.34 15.20 0.98
CA ALA A 256 -6.50 16.07 0.74
C ALA A 256 -6.07 17.18 -0.23
N PRO A 257 -6.98 17.77 -1.03
CA PRO A 257 -6.58 18.86 -1.90
C PRO A 257 -6.23 19.98 -0.93
N SER A 258 -4.99 20.48 -1.01
CA SER A 258 -4.62 21.65 -0.21
C SER A 258 -5.66 22.70 -0.57
N LYS A 259 -6.53 23.06 0.39
CA LYS A 259 -7.45 24.18 0.21
C LYS A 259 -6.56 25.33 -0.18
N GLY A 260 -6.54 25.67 -1.47
CA GLY A 260 -5.75 26.78 -1.95
C GLY A 260 -6.13 27.95 -1.06
N ARG A 261 -5.12 28.59 -0.47
CA ARG A 261 -5.32 29.97 -0.02
C ARG A 261 -5.69 30.72 -1.29
N ALA A 262 -6.99 30.90 -1.51
CA ALA A 262 -7.52 31.89 -2.41
C ALA A 262 -7.06 33.27 -1.94
#